data_AF-A0A7S3CDC6-F1
#
_entry.id   AF-A0A7S3CDC6-F1
#
_cell.length_a   1.000
_cell.length_b   1.000
_cell.length_c   1.000
_cell.angle_alpha   90.00
_cell.angle_beta   90.00
_cell.angle_gamma   90.00
#
_symmetry.space_group_name_H-M   'P 1'
#
loop_
_entity.id
_entity.type
_entity.pdbx_description
1 polymer ?
#
loop_
_entity_poly.entity_id
_entity_poly.type
_entity_poly.pdbx_seq_one_letter_code
_entity_poly.pdbx_strand_id
1 'polypeptide(L)'
;MGLYSGRRMWRVFSLINAEYSETADPYVGFTPSTCESYPFSLAPDEAISLEGLFAILSDHYEGTEFDLTRGLAAGPFGNPNRFEGHQKGTKRLPGGFERPISIYRGTFSFVTQSSSSLPDGVGVAWYGQDQPAGSVWVPVYASQTKVPAEFLWGKQSEFSRASTWWAFNFVNNWMQLGYNKMLGDVQDARAKAQAEIFSVHEKIVAVAKRVPVKSLASYILTRGSSKIITELTVSWWSLSEKLIAKFSNGLITTGEEPGMRVGQGYPNWWLKAVGYTAWPPGPGPAVVTA
;
A
#
# COMPACT_ATOMS: atom_id res chain seq x y z
N MET A 1 -7.44 -15.99 16.13
CA MET A 1 -7.70 -14.54 16.10
C MET A 1 -6.41 -13.73 16.14
N GLY A 2 -5.36 -14.19 16.83
CA GLY A 2 -4.06 -13.51 16.93
C GLY A 2 -3.47 -12.95 15.65
N LEU A 3 -3.07 -13.84 14.74
CA LEU A 3 -2.41 -13.46 13.47
C LEU A 3 -3.30 -12.61 12.54
N TYR A 4 -4.62 -12.58 12.76
CA TYR A 4 -5.57 -11.95 11.85
C TYR A 4 -6.02 -10.56 12.31
N SER A 5 -6.30 -10.37 13.60
CA SER A 5 -6.92 -9.13 14.11
C SER A 5 -6.16 -8.48 15.26
N GLY A 6 -5.68 -9.24 16.24
CA GLY A 6 -5.08 -8.70 17.46
C GLY A 6 -3.94 -7.73 17.16
N ARG A 7 -2.96 -8.18 16.37
CA ARG A 7 -1.77 -7.39 16.08
C ARG A 7 -2.05 -6.09 15.34
N ARG A 8 -3.08 -6.04 14.49
CA ARG A 8 -3.48 -4.80 13.81
C ARG A 8 -4.00 -3.76 14.79
N MET A 9 -4.77 -4.18 15.80
CA MET A 9 -5.25 -3.28 16.85
C MET A 9 -4.09 -2.72 17.66
N TRP A 10 -3.16 -3.58 18.11
CA TRP A 10 -1.92 -3.15 18.75
C TRP A 10 -1.16 -2.16 17.90
N ARG A 11 -0.97 -2.48 16.61
CA ARG A 11 -0.14 -1.66 15.72
C ARG A 11 -0.71 -0.27 15.55
N VAL A 12 -2.01 -0.13 15.32
CA VAL A 12 -2.66 1.19 15.21
C VAL A 12 -2.39 2.03 16.46
N PHE A 13 -2.54 1.45 17.65
CA PHE A 13 -2.27 2.15 18.92
C PHE A 13 -0.79 2.48 19.13
N SER A 14 0.12 1.55 18.81
CA SER A 14 1.57 1.78 18.89
C SER A 14 2.07 2.89 17.96
N LEU A 15 1.35 3.16 16.85
CA LEU A 15 1.69 4.22 15.90
C LEU A 15 1.26 5.62 16.36
N ILE A 16 0.31 5.70 17.31
CA ILE A 16 -0.29 6.98 17.73
C ILE A 16 0.02 7.33 19.20
N ASN A 17 0.63 6.41 19.94
CA ASN A 17 0.96 6.58 21.35
C ASN A 17 2.28 5.86 21.70
N ALA A 18 3.31 6.63 22.06
CA ALA A 18 4.65 6.14 22.30
C ALA A 18 4.75 5.25 23.55
N GLU A 19 4.10 5.65 24.65
CA GLU A 19 4.07 4.85 25.89
C GLU A 19 3.45 3.48 25.63
N TYR A 20 2.34 3.45 24.89
CA TYR A 20 1.67 2.21 24.51
C TYR A 20 2.55 1.35 23.61
N SER A 21 3.29 1.95 22.68
CA SER A 21 4.24 1.23 21.82
C SER A 21 5.31 0.48 22.62
N GLU A 22 5.78 1.08 23.73
CA GLU A 22 6.81 0.50 24.59
C GLU A 22 6.27 -0.50 25.62
N THR A 23 5.04 -0.28 26.11
CA THR A 23 4.53 -1.00 27.28
C THR A 23 3.50 -2.08 26.95
N ALA A 24 2.79 -1.96 25.82
CA ALA A 24 1.73 -2.90 25.48
C ALA A 24 2.30 -4.20 24.93
N ASP A 25 1.89 -5.33 25.53
CA ASP A 25 2.25 -6.66 25.04
C ASP A 25 1.62 -6.92 23.65
N PRO A 26 2.42 -7.06 22.57
CA PRO A 26 1.92 -7.28 21.22
C PRO A 26 1.31 -8.68 21.01
N TYR A 27 1.38 -9.57 22.00
CA TYR A 27 0.81 -10.91 21.98
C TYR A 27 -0.58 -10.99 22.64
N VAL A 28 -1.12 -9.88 23.16
CA VAL A 28 -2.50 -9.85 23.66
C VAL A 28 -3.48 -10.19 22.52
N GLY A 29 -4.47 -11.02 22.82
CA GLY A 29 -5.42 -11.56 21.83
C GLY A 29 -4.82 -12.55 20.83
N PHE A 30 -3.55 -12.96 20.99
CA PHE A 30 -2.92 -13.97 20.14
C PHE A 30 -3.62 -15.33 20.27
N THR A 31 -3.83 -15.75 21.51
CA THR A 31 -4.49 -17.00 21.88
C THR A 31 -5.99 -16.73 22.13
N PRO A 32 -6.92 -17.34 21.37
CA PRO A 32 -8.35 -17.11 21.53
C PRO A 32 -8.92 -17.46 22.92
N SER A 33 -8.18 -18.19 23.76
CA SER A 33 -8.63 -18.71 25.05
C SER A 33 -8.38 -17.78 26.25
N THR A 34 -7.63 -16.68 26.09
CA THR A 34 -7.24 -15.83 27.23
C THR A 34 -8.22 -14.69 27.53
N CYS A 35 -9.24 -14.44 26.69
CA CYS A 35 -10.24 -13.36 26.80
C CYS A 35 -9.71 -11.91 26.92
N GLU A 36 -8.42 -11.72 27.13
CA GLU A 36 -7.75 -10.43 27.19
C GLU A 36 -7.58 -9.86 25.77
N SER A 37 -7.93 -8.58 25.63
CA SER A 37 -7.89 -7.86 24.35
C SER A 37 -7.37 -6.44 24.60
N TYR A 38 -6.86 -5.82 23.54
CA TYR A 38 -6.49 -4.42 23.53
C TYR A 38 -7.66 -3.51 23.91
N PRO A 39 -7.39 -2.31 24.47
CA PRO A 39 -8.43 -1.36 24.84
C PRO A 39 -9.30 -0.98 23.64
N PHE A 40 -10.55 -0.61 23.91
CA PHE A 40 -11.44 -0.13 22.85
C PHE A 40 -10.94 1.17 22.20
N SER A 41 -10.33 2.05 23.00
CA SER A 41 -9.85 3.36 22.57
C SER A 41 -8.57 3.74 23.31
N LEU A 42 -7.71 4.49 22.64
CA LEU A 42 -6.49 5.06 23.20
C LEU A 42 -6.39 6.53 22.77
N ALA A 43 -5.96 7.40 23.68
CA ALA A 43 -5.67 8.78 23.35
C ALA A 43 -4.35 8.85 22.57
N PRO A 44 -4.31 9.49 21.39
CA PRO A 44 -3.06 9.72 20.70
C PRO A 44 -2.21 10.76 21.45
N ASP A 45 -0.90 10.71 21.27
CA ASP A 45 0.04 11.69 21.86
C ASP A 45 -0.23 13.11 21.31
N GLU A 46 -0.68 13.19 20.07
CA GLU A 46 -0.99 14.43 19.36
C GLU A 46 -2.16 14.27 18.38
N ALA A 47 -2.62 15.39 17.82
CA ALA A 47 -3.66 15.38 16.79
C ALA A 47 -3.16 14.66 15.52
N ILE A 48 -3.92 13.65 15.07
CA ILE A 48 -3.53 12.84 13.91
C ILE A 48 -3.88 13.59 12.62
N SER A 49 -2.87 13.78 11.76
CA SER A 49 -3.04 14.36 10.42
C SER A 49 -3.67 13.36 9.43
N LEU A 50 -4.13 13.85 8.27
CA LEU A 50 -4.60 12.97 7.19
C LEU A 50 -3.48 12.03 6.72
N GLU A 51 -2.27 12.57 6.59
CA GLU A 51 -1.06 11.83 6.26
C GLU A 51 -0.76 10.73 7.28
N GLY A 52 -0.94 11.02 8.58
CA GLY A 52 -0.82 10.03 9.63
C GLY A 52 -1.82 8.88 9.48
N LEU A 53 -3.07 9.19 9.16
CA LEU A 53 -4.09 8.17 8.88
C LEU A 53 -3.75 7.35 7.62
N PHE A 54 -3.25 7.98 6.55
CA PHE A 54 -2.81 7.29 5.35
C PHE A 54 -1.60 6.39 5.60
N ALA A 55 -0.67 6.81 6.45
CA ALA A 55 0.46 6.01 6.88
C ALA A 55 0.00 4.77 7.66
N ILE A 56 -0.91 4.93 8.63
CA ILE A 56 -1.50 3.80 9.37
C ILE A 56 -2.17 2.81 8.42
N LEU A 57 -2.97 3.27 7.46
CA LEU A 57 -3.63 2.41 6.48
C LEU A 57 -2.63 1.67 5.57
N SER A 58 -1.42 2.21 5.40
CA SER A 58 -0.34 1.69 4.56
C SER A 58 0.59 0.69 5.27
N ASP A 59 0.43 0.45 6.57
CA ASP A 59 1.41 -0.24 7.41
C ASP A 59 1.36 -1.79 7.30
N HIS A 60 2.54 -2.39 7.37
CA HIS A 60 2.82 -3.82 7.44
C HIS A 60 3.75 -4.19 8.62
N TYR A 61 3.64 -3.44 9.73
CA TYR A 61 4.42 -3.57 10.95
C TYR A 61 5.90 -3.16 10.82
N GLU A 62 6.23 -2.26 9.89
CA GLU A 62 7.59 -1.80 9.63
C GLU A 62 8.29 -1.30 10.90
N GLY A 63 9.54 -1.72 11.10
CA GLY A 63 10.33 -1.33 12.28
C GLY A 63 10.04 -2.11 13.56
N THR A 64 9.16 -3.12 13.52
CA THR A 64 8.88 -4.03 14.64
C THR A 64 9.46 -5.41 14.37
N GLU A 65 9.44 -6.31 15.36
CA GLU A 65 9.78 -7.73 15.16
C GLU A 65 8.81 -8.46 14.20
N PHE A 66 7.65 -7.86 13.90
CA PHE A 66 6.61 -8.41 13.02
C PHE A 66 6.67 -7.84 11.59
N ASP A 67 7.70 -7.04 11.29
CA ASP A 67 7.90 -6.35 10.01
C ASP A 67 7.88 -7.35 8.84
N LEU A 68 6.84 -7.27 8.02
CA LEU A 68 6.64 -8.18 6.90
C LEU A 68 7.59 -7.92 5.72
N THR A 69 8.31 -6.80 5.72
CA THR A 69 9.34 -6.49 4.71
C THR A 69 10.67 -7.20 5.00
N ARG A 70 10.77 -7.94 6.10
CA ARG A 70 12.01 -8.58 6.58
C ARG A 70 11.96 -10.09 6.59
N GLY A 71 13.14 -10.69 6.69
CA GLY A 71 13.34 -12.12 6.84
C GLY A 71 13.11 -12.93 5.57
N LEU A 72 13.26 -14.25 5.70
CA LEU A 72 13.20 -15.17 4.56
C LEU A 72 11.83 -15.18 3.87
N ALA A 73 10.76 -14.97 4.65
CA ALA A 73 9.40 -14.92 4.15
C ALA A 73 9.12 -13.72 3.23
N ALA A 74 9.90 -12.63 3.35
CA ALA A 74 9.79 -11.47 2.46
C ALA A 74 10.58 -11.63 1.15
N GLY A 75 11.27 -12.76 0.99
CA GLY A 75 12.14 -13.03 -0.15
C GLY A 75 13.36 -12.10 -0.20
N PRO A 76 14.11 -12.09 -1.32
CA PRO A 76 15.34 -11.31 -1.43
C PRO A 76 15.11 -9.79 -1.52
N PHE A 77 13.87 -9.38 -1.82
CA PHE A 77 13.53 -7.98 -2.12
C PHE A 77 12.58 -7.35 -1.10
N GLY A 78 12.28 -8.04 0.01
CA GLY A 78 11.52 -7.46 1.12
C GLY A 78 10.04 -7.21 0.83
N ASN A 79 9.40 -8.07 0.03
CA ASN A 79 7.98 -7.94 -0.29
C ASN A 79 7.11 -8.31 0.92
N PRO A 80 6.21 -7.42 1.42
CA PRO A 80 5.38 -7.69 2.59
C PRO A 80 4.20 -8.63 2.32
N ASN A 81 3.87 -8.93 1.07
CA ASN A 81 2.68 -9.69 0.72
C ASN A 81 2.80 -11.17 1.12
N ARG A 82 1.73 -11.70 1.72
CA ARG A 82 1.59 -13.11 2.14
C ARG A 82 0.26 -13.62 1.61
N PHE A 83 0.31 -14.42 0.55
CA PHE A 83 -0.92 -14.87 -0.11
C PHE A 83 -1.67 -15.88 0.75
N GLU A 84 -2.94 -15.56 1.00
CA GLU A 84 -3.88 -16.46 1.65
C GLU A 84 -4.30 -17.55 0.66
N GLY A 85 -4.51 -18.76 1.19
CA GLY A 85 -4.98 -19.89 0.40
C GLY A 85 -4.29 -21.19 0.83
N HIS A 86 -4.84 -22.29 0.36
CA HIS A 86 -4.20 -23.59 0.44
C HIS A 86 -4.37 -24.27 -0.92
N GLN A 87 -3.36 -25.02 -1.33
CA GLN A 87 -3.45 -25.79 -2.57
C GLN A 87 -4.52 -26.89 -2.39
N LYS A 88 -5.53 -26.90 -3.27
CA LYS A 88 -6.57 -27.93 -3.26
C LYS A 88 -5.93 -29.32 -3.40
N GLY A 89 -6.44 -30.31 -2.66
CA GLY A 89 -5.91 -31.67 -2.68
C GLY A 89 -4.64 -31.89 -1.87
N THR A 90 -4.16 -30.88 -1.12
CA THR A 90 -3.00 -31.02 -0.23
C THR A 90 -3.41 -30.94 1.24
N LYS A 91 -2.63 -31.58 2.11
CA LYS A 91 -2.79 -31.46 3.57
C LYS A 91 -2.44 -30.04 3.97
N ARG A 92 -3.39 -29.35 4.60
CA ARG A 92 -3.13 -28.02 5.18
C ARG A 92 -2.09 -28.14 6.30
N LEU A 93 -1.02 -27.37 6.20
CA LEU A 93 -0.05 -27.23 7.29
C LEU A 93 -0.66 -26.36 8.41
N PRO A 94 -0.39 -26.69 9.69
CA PRO A 94 -0.75 -25.81 10.79
C PRO A 94 0.11 -24.54 10.73
N GLY A 95 -0.51 -23.37 10.85
CA GLY A 95 0.18 -22.08 10.89
C GLY A 95 -0.45 -20.99 10.01
N GLY A 96 0.25 -19.86 9.93
CA GLY A 96 -0.12 -18.69 9.13
C GLY A 96 0.90 -17.57 9.28
N PHE A 97 0.81 -16.57 8.42
CA PHE A 97 1.54 -15.31 8.55
C PHE A 97 0.68 -14.26 9.24
N GLU A 98 1.33 -13.21 9.75
CA GLU A 98 0.63 -12.02 10.21
C GLU A 98 -0.16 -11.38 9.07
N ARG A 99 -1.38 -10.93 9.39
CA ARG A 99 -2.18 -10.13 8.47
C ARG A 99 -1.83 -8.65 8.68
N PRO A 100 -1.22 -7.96 7.71
CA PRO A 100 -0.93 -6.52 7.81
C PRO A 100 -2.19 -5.66 7.79
N ILE A 101 -2.08 -4.39 8.16
CA ILE A 101 -3.16 -3.42 7.98
C ILE A 101 -3.41 -3.25 6.47
N SER A 102 -2.35 -2.96 5.72
CA SER A 102 -2.38 -2.92 4.26
C SER A 102 -2.16 -4.31 3.67
N ILE A 103 -3.22 -4.95 3.18
CA ILE A 103 -3.13 -6.30 2.59
C ILE A 103 -3.17 -6.23 1.06
N TYR A 104 -2.44 -7.13 0.37
CA TYR A 104 -2.37 -7.24 -1.09
C TYR A 104 -3.72 -7.31 -1.83
N ARG A 105 -4.77 -7.78 -1.15
CA ARG A 105 -6.13 -7.86 -1.70
C ARG A 105 -7.04 -6.69 -1.27
N GLY A 106 -6.45 -5.65 -0.67
CA GLY A 106 -7.14 -4.40 -0.36
C GLY A 106 -7.62 -3.78 -1.66
N THR A 107 -8.94 -3.67 -1.85
CA THR A 107 -9.50 -3.14 -3.10
C THR A 107 -9.53 -1.61 -3.10
N PHE A 108 -9.70 -1.02 -1.92
CA PHE A 108 -9.68 0.41 -1.67
C PHE A 108 -9.52 0.68 -0.17
N SER A 109 -9.24 1.93 0.17
CA SER A 109 -9.39 2.46 1.53
C SER A 109 -9.87 3.90 1.47
N PHE A 110 -10.43 4.39 2.58
CA PHE A 110 -10.86 5.78 2.64
C PHE A 110 -10.78 6.35 4.05
N VAL A 111 -10.65 7.68 4.11
CA VAL A 111 -10.76 8.48 5.34
C VAL A 111 -11.83 9.54 5.11
N THR A 112 -12.84 9.61 5.98
CA THR A 112 -13.84 10.67 5.92
C THR A 112 -13.44 11.83 6.81
N GLN A 113 -13.48 13.05 6.26
CA GLN A 113 -13.17 14.29 6.96
C GLN A 113 -14.38 15.22 6.89
N SER A 114 -14.84 15.64 8.07
CA SER A 114 -15.92 16.61 8.24
C SER A 114 -15.45 17.72 9.18
N SER A 115 -15.95 18.94 8.98
CA SER A 115 -15.61 20.08 9.81
C SER A 115 -16.86 20.91 10.08
N SER A 116 -17.10 21.28 11.34
CA SER A 116 -18.18 22.19 11.73
C SER A 116 -17.96 23.63 11.26
N SER A 117 -16.73 23.98 10.86
CA SER A 117 -16.39 25.31 10.33
C SER A 117 -16.58 25.45 8.81
N LEU A 118 -16.98 24.37 8.12
CA LEU A 118 -17.17 24.35 6.67
C LEU A 118 -18.62 23.98 6.30
N PRO A 119 -19.13 24.43 5.15
CA PRO A 119 -20.44 24.00 4.67
C PRO A 119 -20.48 22.48 4.45
N ASP A 120 -21.62 21.84 4.76
CA ASP A 120 -21.80 20.37 4.68
C ASP A 120 -21.31 19.74 3.36
N GLY A 121 -21.58 20.41 2.24
CA GLY A 121 -21.22 19.91 0.91
C GLY A 121 -19.71 19.79 0.65
N VAL A 122 -18.87 20.36 1.52
CA VAL A 122 -17.41 20.36 1.42
C VAL A 122 -16.79 19.16 2.14
N GLY A 123 -17.54 18.42 2.97
CA GLY A 123 -17.04 17.18 3.59
C GLY A 123 -16.43 16.23 2.57
N VAL A 124 -15.38 15.51 2.94
CA VAL A 124 -14.54 14.76 2.00
C VAL A 124 -14.46 13.29 2.40
N ALA A 125 -14.64 12.39 1.46
CA ALA A 125 -14.10 11.04 1.52
C ALA A 125 -12.79 11.02 0.72
N TRP A 126 -11.66 11.00 1.43
CA TRP A 126 -10.35 10.77 0.85
C TRP A 126 -10.31 9.31 0.43
N TYR A 127 -10.27 9.02 -0.87
CA TYR A 127 -10.46 7.66 -1.38
C TYR A 127 -9.21 7.20 -2.14
N GLY A 128 -8.62 6.08 -1.72
CA GLY A 128 -7.48 5.44 -2.36
C GLY A 128 -7.91 4.12 -3.00
N GLN A 129 -7.56 3.91 -4.27
CA GLN A 129 -7.85 2.68 -4.99
C GLN A 129 -6.69 1.68 -4.89
N ASP A 130 -7.04 0.39 -4.84
CA ASP A 130 -6.14 -0.75 -4.61
C ASP A 130 -5.52 -0.77 -3.19
N GLN A 131 -4.42 -1.52 -3.00
CA GLN A 131 -3.77 -1.70 -1.71
C GLN A 131 -3.25 -0.35 -1.17
N PRO A 132 -3.65 0.06 0.05
CA PRO A 132 -3.31 1.38 0.60
C PRO A 132 -1.83 1.73 0.57
N ALA A 133 -0.95 0.75 0.80
CA ALA A 133 0.48 0.93 0.83
C ALA A 133 1.11 1.46 -0.46
N GLY A 134 0.42 1.33 -1.59
CA GLY A 134 0.83 1.96 -2.86
C GLY A 134 -0.22 2.89 -3.46
N SER A 135 -1.30 3.17 -2.73
CA SER A 135 -2.35 4.11 -3.17
C SER A 135 -1.99 5.57 -2.91
N VAL A 136 -2.70 6.46 -3.59
CA VAL A 136 -2.80 7.90 -3.31
C VAL A 136 -4.26 8.24 -3.09
N TRP A 137 -4.57 9.05 -2.08
CA TRP A 137 -5.94 9.37 -1.70
C TRP A 137 -6.41 10.68 -2.33
N VAL A 138 -7.48 10.58 -3.13
CA VAL A 138 -8.12 11.73 -3.80
C VAL A 138 -9.36 12.21 -3.04
N PRO A 139 -9.69 13.51 -3.09
CA PRO A 139 -10.89 14.01 -2.42
C PRO A 139 -12.14 13.70 -3.25
N VAL A 140 -13.09 12.97 -2.65
CA VAL A 140 -14.47 12.84 -3.16
C VAL A 140 -15.38 13.63 -2.23
N TYR A 141 -15.98 14.71 -2.74
CA TYR A 141 -16.75 15.64 -1.89
C TYR A 141 -18.18 15.15 -1.64
N ALA A 142 -18.76 15.47 -0.48
CA ALA A 142 -20.11 15.07 -0.10
C ALA A 142 -21.19 15.63 -1.05
N SER A 143 -20.95 16.82 -1.63
CA SER A 143 -21.86 17.39 -2.63
C SER A 143 -21.52 17.04 -4.08
N GLN A 144 -20.54 16.16 -4.32
CA GLN A 144 -20.15 15.75 -5.65
C GLN A 144 -21.26 14.94 -6.33
N THR A 145 -21.60 15.29 -7.57
CA THR A 145 -22.71 14.65 -8.30
C THR A 145 -22.26 13.51 -9.21
N LYS A 146 -20.97 13.43 -9.52
CA LYS A 146 -20.37 12.36 -10.33
C LYS A 146 -18.86 12.26 -10.08
N VAL A 147 -18.31 11.08 -10.33
CA VAL A 147 -16.87 10.83 -10.45
C VAL A 147 -16.54 10.59 -11.93
N PRO A 148 -15.29 10.79 -12.38
CA PRO A 148 -14.93 10.51 -13.76
C PRO A 148 -14.99 9.00 -14.05
N ALA A 149 -15.17 8.63 -15.32
CA ALA A 149 -15.53 7.26 -15.71
C ALA A 149 -14.44 6.23 -15.37
N GLU A 150 -13.18 6.64 -15.46
CA GLU A 150 -12.01 5.83 -15.10
C GLU A 150 -12.00 5.40 -13.63
N PHE A 151 -12.66 6.19 -12.77
CA PHE A 151 -12.76 5.92 -11.34
C PHE A 151 -13.88 4.92 -10.98
N LEU A 152 -14.82 4.71 -11.90
CA LEU A 152 -15.94 3.76 -11.74
C LEU A 152 -15.57 2.33 -12.15
N TRP A 153 -14.49 2.16 -12.91
CA TRP A 153 -14.08 0.84 -13.39
C TRP A 153 -13.23 0.11 -12.34
N GLY A 154 -13.86 -0.77 -11.57
CA GLY A 154 -13.21 -1.66 -10.60
C GLY A 154 -13.26 -3.15 -10.98
N LYS A 155 -13.54 -3.48 -12.24
CA LYS A 155 -13.68 -4.88 -12.69
C LYS A 155 -12.32 -5.58 -12.70
N GLN A 156 -12.11 -6.46 -11.73
CA GLN A 156 -10.82 -7.14 -11.52
C GLN A 156 -10.57 -8.32 -12.48
N SER A 157 -11.59 -8.81 -13.17
CA SER A 157 -11.45 -9.92 -14.13
C SER A 157 -10.97 -9.47 -15.51
N GLU A 158 -10.98 -8.16 -15.80
CA GLU A 158 -10.66 -7.60 -17.10
C GLU A 158 -9.76 -6.38 -16.95
N PHE A 159 -8.51 -6.52 -17.39
CA PHE A 159 -7.54 -5.44 -17.40
C PHE A 159 -8.01 -4.28 -18.28
N SER A 160 -7.90 -3.06 -17.79
CA SER A 160 -8.26 -1.86 -18.55
C SER A 160 -7.33 -0.70 -18.24
N ARG A 161 -6.69 -0.16 -19.28
CA ARG A 161 -5.93 1.11 -19.21
C ARG A 161 -6.83 2.33 -18.97
N ALA A 162 -8.14 2.19 -19.13
CA ALA A 162 -9.11 3.25 -18.84
C ALA A 162 -9.57 3.22 -17.37
N SER A 163 -8.93 2.45 -16.49
CA SER A 163 -9.30 2.33 -15.07
C SER A 163 -8.22 2.89 -14.17
N THR A 164 -8.62 3.75 -13.23
CA THR A 164 -7.76 4.22 -12.15
C THR A 164 -7.33 3.05 -11.26
N TRP A 165 -8.24 2.12 -10.97
CA TRP A 165 -7.97 0.98 -10.09
C TRP A 165 -6.88 0.10 -10.68
N TRP A 166 -6.96 -0.20 -11.98
CA TRP A 166 -5.93 -0.97 -12.67
C TRP A 166 -4.58 -0.25 -12.74
N ALA A 167 -4.55 1.08 -12.77
CA ALA A 167 -3.30 1.82 -12.74
C ALA A 167 -2.54 1.56 -11.43
N PHE A 168 -3.24 1.69 -10.30
CA PHE A 168 -2.67 1.40 -8.97
C PHE A 168 -2.36 -0.08 -8.79
N ASN A 169 -3.29 -0.96 -9.14
CA ASN A 169 -3.13 -2.40 -9.03
C ASN A 169 -1.93 -2.90 -9.85
N PHE A 170 -1.73 -2.38 -11.07
CA PHE A 170 -0.58 -2.74 -11.90
C PHE A 170 0.73 -2.38 -11.21
N VAL A 171 0.87 -1.14 -10.70
CA VAL A 171 2.10 -0.72 -10.00
C VAL A 171 2.35 -1.59 -8.77
N ASN A 172 1.32 -1.80 -7.93
CA ASN A 172 1.44 -2.62 -6.72
C ASN A 172 1.83 -4.08 -7.00
N ASN A 173 1.35 -4.65 -8.11
CA ASN A 173 1.75 -6.00 -8.53
C ASN A 173 3.15 -6.01 -9.16
N TRP A 174 3.49 -5.03 -9.97
CA TRP A 174 4.81 -4.94 -10.62
C TRP A 174 5.94 -4.81 -9.60
N MET A 175 5.71 -4.03 -8.54
CA MET A 175 6.66 -3.90 -7.42
C MET A 175 7.03 -5.23 -6.77
N GLN A 176 6.17 -6.24 -6.79
CA GLN A 176 6.44 -7.52 -6.15
C GLN A 176 7.67 -8.25 -6.71
N LEU A 177 8.04 -7.94 -7.96
CA LEU A 177 9.23 -8.50 -8.63
C LEU A 177 10.55 -7.98 -8.03
N GLY A 178 10.52 -6.82 -7.38
CA GLY A 178 11.71 -6.13 -6.88
C GLY A 178 11.35 -5.04 -5.89
N TYR A 179 10.62 -5.42 -4.82
CA TYR A 179 9.92 -4.46 -3.96
C TYR A 179 10.83 -3.37 -3.41
N ASN A 180 11.91 -3.72 -2.72
CA ASN A 180 12.89 -2.76 -2.21
C ASN A 180 13.61 -1.93 -3.29
N LYS A 181 13.67 -2.40 -4.54
CA LYS A 181 14.28 -1.68 -5.66
C LYS A 181 13.37 -0.57 -6.17
N MET A 182 12.07 -0.82 -6.20
CA MET A 182 11.05 0.09 -6.72
C MET A 182 10.42 0.97 -5.64
N LEU A 183 10.52 0.59 -4.37
CA LEU A 183 9.84 1.26 -3.26
C LEU A 183 10.15 2.75 -3.19
N GLY A 184 11.42 3.15 -3.34
CA GLY A 184 11.81 4.56 -3.32
C GLY A 184 11.10 5.39 -4.39
N ASP A 185 11.21 4.98 -5.66
CA ASP A 185 10.57 5.66 -6.79
C ASP A 185 9.05 5.80 -6.62
N VAL A 186 8.40 4.75 -6.09
CA VAL A 186 6.95 4.76 -5.86
C VAL A 186 6.58 5.64 -4.67
N GLN A 187 7.33 5.61 -3.57
CA GLN A 187 7.09 6.51 -2.43
C GLN A 187 7.29 7.98 -2.80
N ASP A 188 8.31 8.30 -3.60
CA ASP A 188 8.54 9.66 -4.10
C ASP A 188 7.38 10.14 -4.98
N ALA A 189 6.89 9.27 -5.87
CA ALA A 189 5.73 9.57 -6.71
C ALA A 189 4.45 9.75 -5.88
N ARG A 190 4.22 8.89 -4.86
CA ARG A 190 3.10 9.00 -3.93
C ARG A 190 3.14 10.30 -3.14
N ALA A 191 4.28 10.62 -2.53
CA ALA A 191 4.46 11.82 -1.71
C ALA A 191 4.23 13.08 -2.55
N LYS A 192 4.81 13.14 -3.75
CA LYS A 192 4.59 14.25 -4.69
C LYS A 192 3.12 14.40 -5.06
N ALA A 193 2.47 13.32 -5.49
CA ALA A 193 1.07 13.35 -5.90
C ALA A 193 0.15 13.76 -4.72
N GLN A 194 0.37 13.22 -3.53
CA GLN A 194 -0.43 13.53 -2.35
C GLN A 194 -0.30 15.00 -1.94
N ALA A 195 0.91 15.56 -1.97
CA ALA A 195 1.15 16.98 -1.68
C ALA A 195 0.49 17.92 -2.70
N GLU A 196 0.58 17.59 -4.00
CA GLU A 196 -0.10 18.34 -5.06
C GLU A 196 -1.62 18.30 -4.88
N ILE A 197 -2.18 17.12 -4.56
CA ILE A 197 -3.61 16.93 -4.29
C ILE A 197 -4.07 17.78 -3.10
N PHE A 198 -3.33 17.79 -1.99
CA PHE A 198 -3.68 18.64 -0.84
C PHE A 198 -3.68 20.12 -1.21
N SER A 199 -2.64 20.60 -1.91
CA SER A 199 -2.58 22.00 -2.35
C SER A 199 -3.76 22.38 -3.27
N VAL A 200 -4.15 21.50 -4.18
CA VAL A 200 -5.29 21.75 -5.08
C VAL A 200 -6.61 21.65 -4.33
N HIS A 201 -6.76 20.69 -3.41
CA HIS A 201 -7.93 20.56 -2.54
C HIS A 201 -8.19 21.84 -1.74
N GLU A 202 -7.18 22.41 -1.10
CA GLU A 202 -7.29 23.66 -0.33
C GLU A 202 -7.82 24.82 -1.21
N LYS A 203 -7.31 24.94 -2.44
CA LYS A 203 -7.75 25.96 -3.39
C LYS A 203 -9.21 25.75 -3.82
N ILE A 204 -9.60 24.50 -4.10
CA ILE A 204 -10.99 24.16 -4.45
C ILE A 204 -11.92 24.54 -3.30
N VAL A 205 -11.59 24.15 -2.07
CA VAL A 205 -12.39 24.44 -0.87
C VAL A 205 -12.47 25.95 -0.61
N ALA A 206 -11.36 26.67 -0.76
CA ALA A 206 -11.30 28.12 -0.57
C ALA A 206 -12.24 28.89 -1.52
N VAL A 207 -12.40 28.39 -2.76
CA VAL A 207 -13.35 28.94 -3.72
C VAL A 207 -14.77 28.49 -3.39
N ALA A 208 -15.01 27.19 -3.25
CA ALA A 208 -16.35 26.62 -3.07
C ALA A 208 -17.08 27.17 -1.83
N LYS A 209 -16.37 27.38 -0.71
CA LYS A 209 -16.96 27.91 0.53
C LYS A 209 -17.46 29.35 0.41
N ARG A 210 -17.00 30.11 -0.59
CA ARG A 210 -17.42 31.49 -0.85
C ARG A 210 -18.60 31.59 -1.83
N VAL A 211 -19.04 30.46 -2.39
CA VAL A 211 -20.12 30.42 -3.38
C VAL A 211 -21.46 30.18 -2.67
N PRO A 212 -22.38 31.16 -2.64
CA PRO A 212 -23.65 31.04 -1.90
C PRO A 212 -24.63 30.06 -2.57
N VAL A 213 -24.54 29.90 -3.88
CA VAL A 213 -25.40 28.99 -4.65
C VAL A 213 -24.88 27.56 -4.50
N LYS A 214 -25.58 26.72 -3.72
CA LYS A 214 -25.17 25.33 -3.42
C LYS A 214 -24.86 24.50 -4.67
N SER A 215 -25.66 24.61 -5.72
CA SER A 215 -25.43 23.87 -6.98
C SER A 215 -24.15 24.30 -7.69
N LEU A 216 -23.79 25.59 -7.64
CA LEU A 216 -22.55 26.09 -8.22
C LEU A 216 -21.33 25.67 -7.37
N ALA A 217 -21.43 25.68 -6.04
CA ALA A 217 -20.39 25.15 -5.17
C ALA A 217 -20.14 23.65 -5.41
N SER A 218 -21.22 22.86 -5.49
CA SER A 218 -21.18 21.42 -5.85
C SER A 218 -20.54 21.20 -7.23
N TYR A 219 -20.85 22.04 -8.22
CA TYR A 219 -20.24 21.97 -9.54
C TYR A 219 -18.72 22.20 -9.51
N ILE A 220 -18.26 23.20 -8.73
CA ILE A 220 -16.82 23.49 -8.55
C ILE A 220 -16.10 22.31 -7.89
N LEU A 221 -16.68 21.78 -6.80
CA LEU A 221 -16.15 20.62 -6.07
C LEU A 221 -16.07 19.38 -6.97
N THR A 222 -17.16 19.09 -7.70
CA THR A 222 -17.24 17.98 -8.66
C THR A 222 -16.16 18.11 -9.73
N ARG A 223 -16.06 19.27 -10.38
CA ARG A 223 -15.09 19.49 -11.46
C ARG A 223 -13.65 19.43 -10.96
N GLY A 224 -13.37 19.98 -9.79
CA GLY A 224 -12.06 19.96 -9.16
C GLY A 224 -11.61 18.55 -8.80
N SER A 225 -12.47 17.77 -8.13
CA SER A 225 -12.21 16.36 -7.82
C SER A 225 -12.01 15.53 -9.09
N SER A 226 -12.90 15.64 -10.08
CA SER A 226 -12.76 14.91 -11.34
C SER A 226 -11.42 15.21 -12.02
N LYS A 227 -10.98 16.47 -12.05
CA LYS A 227 -9.69 16.84 -12.64
C LYS A 227 -8.51 16.18 -11.91
N ILE A 228 -8.51 16.23 -10.57
CA ILE A 228 -7.50 15.56 -9.75
C ILE A 228 -7.42 14.07 -10.10
N ILE A 229 -8.57 13.40 -10.15
CA ILE A 229 -8.64 11.96 -10.42
C ILE A 229 -8.12 11.60 -11.81
N THR A 230 -8.53 12.36 -12.84
CA THR A 230 -8.09 12.12 -14.22
C THR A 230 -6.57 12.32 -14.36
N GLU A 231 -6.04 13.40 -13.80
CA GLU A 231 -4.60 13.69 -13.85
C GLU A 231 -3.77 12.66 -13.08
N LEU A 232 -4.24 12.26 -11.90
CA LEU A 232 -3.60 11.20 -11.11
C LEU A 232 -3.57 9.89 -11.90
N THR A 233 -4.68 9.50 -12.52
CA THR A 233 -4.77 8.26 -13.32
C THR A 233 -3.76 8.25 -14.47
N VAL A 234 -3.64 9.36 -15.20
CA VAL A 234 -2.64 9.50 -16.27
C VAL A 234 -1.22 9.39 -15.68
N SER A 235 -0.94 10.10 -14.60
CA SER A 235 0.39 10.10 -13.97
C SER A 235 0.79 8.71 -13.45
N TRP A 236 -0.15 7.94 -12.93
CA TRP A 236 0.11 6.60 -12.39
C TRP A 236 0.38 5.58 -13.48
N TRP A 237 -0.30 5.69 -14.63
CA TRP A 237 0.05 4.92 -15.80
C TRP A 237 1.42 5.28 -16.36
N SER A 238 1.79 6.56 -16.41
CA SER A 238 3.14 6.97 -16.76
C SER A 238 4.20 6.47 -15.76
N LEU A 239 3.87 6.40 -14.46
CA LEU A 239 4.73 5.76 -13.46
C LEU A 239 4.93 4.27 -13.78
N SER A 240 3.86 3.54 -14.11
CA SER A 240 3.97 2.12 -14.46
C SER A 240 4.93 1.88 -15.64
N GLU A 241 4.85 2.72 -16.68
CA GLU A 241 5.72 2.63 -17.86
C GLU A 241 7.18 2.88 -17.48
N LYS A 242 7.43 3.88 -16.62
CA LYS A 242 8.78 4.17 -16.09
C LYS A 242 9.33 2.99 -15.29
N LEU A 243 8.52 2.38 -14.42
CA LEU A 243 8.95 1.23 -13.62
C LEU A 243 9.24 0.01 -14.48
N ILE A 244 8.45 -0.24 -15.52
CA ILE A 244 8.70 -1.33 -16.50
C ILE A 244 10.06 -1.12 -17.18
N ALA A 245 10.32 0.09 -17.68
CA ALA A 245 11.56 0.40 -18.39
C ALA A 245 12.78 0.34 -17.46
N LYS A 246 12.68 0.97 -16.28
CA LYS A 246 13.78 1.07 -15.31
C LYS A 246 14.14 -0.27 -14.68
N PHE A 247 13.16 -1.13 -14.39
CA PHE A 247 13.37 -2.36 -13.61
C PHE A 247 13.13 -3.66 -14.39
N SER A 248 13.55 -3.68 -15.66
CA SER A 248 13.38 -4.85 -16.54
C SER A 248 14.45 -5.93 -16.29
N ASN A 249 14.05 -7.21 -16.39
CA ASN A 249 14.94 -8.38 -16.35
C ASN A 249 15.84 -8.48 -15.10
N GLY A 250 15.37 -7.96 -13.95
CA GLY A 250 16.14 -7.93 -12.69
C GLY A 250 17.25 -6.88 -12.64
N LEU A 251 17.35 -6.03 -13.66
CA LEU A 251 18.33 -4.94 -13.79
C LEU A 251 17.73 -3.61 -13.35
N ILE A 252 18.58 -2.61 -13.17
CA ILE A 252 18.22 -1.21 -13.03
C ILE A 252 18.84 -0.45 -14.20
N THR A 253 17.99 0.15 -15.04
CA THR A 253 18.39 0.91 -16.22
C THR A 253 18.06 2.39 -16.01
N THR A 254 19.08 3.23 -15.98
CA THR A 254 18.96 4.70 -15.84
C THR A 254 19.33 5.46 -17.11
N GLY A 255 19.74 4.75 -18.17
CA GLY A 255 20.16 5.30 -19.46
C GLY A 255 20.81 4.22 -20.33
N GLU A 256 21.31 4.62 -21.51
CA GLU A 256 21.84 3.71 -22.54
C GLU A 256 23.38 3.60 -22.54
N GLU A 257 24.07 4.47 -21.79
CA GLU A 257 25.53 4.48 -21.72
C GLU A 257 26.10 3.32 -20.88
N PRO A 258 27.36 2.91 -21.10
CA PRO A 258 28.02 1.92 -20.26
C PRO A 258 27.94 2.27 -18.77
N GLY A 259 27.53 1.30 -17.94
CA GLY A 259 27.34 1.50 -16.50
C GLY A 259 25.97 2.03 -16.09
N MET A 260 25.13 2.48 -17.03
CA MET A 260 23.74 2.90 -16.74
C MET A 260 22.74 1.74 -16.68
N ARG A 261 23.20 0.50 -16.89
CA ARG A 261 22.42 -0.73 -16.76
C ARG A 261 23.13 -1.67 -15.81
N VAL A 262 22.58 -1.82 -14.59
CA VAL A 262 23.24 -2.53 -13.49
C VAL A 262 22.41 -3.71 -13.01
N GLY A 263 23.03 -4.88 -12.90
CA GLY A 263 22.44 -6.05 -12.25
C GLY A 263 22.73 -6.04 -10.76
N GLN A 264 21.72 -5.83 -9.92
CA GLN A 264 21.90 -5.85 -8.46
C GLN A 264 22.04 -7.26 -7.87
N GLY A 265 21.62 -8.28 -8.61
CA GLY A 265 21.61 -9.66 -8.12
C GLY A 265 20.72 -9.85 -6.87
N TYR A 266 21.03 -10.90 -6.11
CA TYR A 266 20.40 -11.21 -4.83
C TYR A 266 21.33 -10.83 -3.68
N PRO A 267 20.79 -10.40 -2.53
CA PRO A 267 21.62 -10.05 -1.39
C PRO A 267 22.27 -11.29 -0.75
N ASN A 268 23.51 -11.14 -0.28
CA ASN A 268 24.30 -12.24 0.30
C ASN A 268 23.62 -12.96 1.47
N TRP A 269 22.90 -12.24 2.33
CA TRP A 269 22.19 -12.86 3.44
C TRP A 269 21.13 -13.86 2.95
N TRP A 270 20.43 -13.52 1.86
CA TRP A 270 19.37 -14.37 1.31
C TRP A 270 19.98 -15.58 0.61
N LEU A 271 21.03 -15.36 -0.19
CA LEU A 271 21.79 -16.42 -0.83
C LEU A 271 22.29 -17.45 0.19
N LYS A 272 22.86 -17.00 1.31
CA LYS A 272 23.27 -17.89 2.41
C LYS A 272 22.07 -18.65 3.00
N ALA A 273 20.96 -17.96 3.28
CA ALA A 273 19.77 -18.56 3.87
C ALA A 273 19.11 -19.63 2.97
N VAL A 274 19.22 -19.50 1.65
CA VAL A 274 18.70 -20.49 0.68
C VAL A 274 19.71 -21.55 0.26
N GLY A 275 20.88 -21.60 0.91
CA GLY A 275 21.88 -22.64 0.66
C GLY A 275 22.71 -22.45 -0.62
N TYR A 276 22.82 -21.24 -1.16
CA TYR A 276 23.65 -20.94 -2.34
C TYR A 276 25.17 -21.09 -2.08
N THR A 277 25.57 -21.36 -0.84
CA THR A 277 26.99 -21.46 -0.45
C THR A 277 27.68 -22.74 -0.92
N ALA A 278 26.95 -23.67 -1.54
CA ALA A 278 27.50 -24.89 -2.10
C ALA A 278 27.06 -25.05 -3.57
N TRP A 279 27.95 -25.61 -4.40
CA TRP A 279 27.56 -26.07 -5.72
C TRP A 279 26.50 -27.19 -5.59
N PRO A 280 25.54 -27.29 -6.52
CA PRO A 280 24.69 -28.47 -6.60
C PRO A 280 25.57 -29.72 -6.63
N PRO A 281 25.15 -30.83 -6.00
CA PRO A 281 25.88 -32.08 -6.12
C PRO A 281 26.05 -32.39 -7.61
N GLY A 282 27.30 -32.51 -8.06
CA GLY A 282 27.60 -32.95 -9.43
C GLY A 282 26.98 -34.32 -9.68
N PRO A 283 26.80 -34.74 -10.95
CA PRO A 283 26.42 -36.12 -11.22
C PRO A 283 27.46 -37.02 -10.54
N GLY A 284 27.00 -37.80 -9.56
CA GLY A 284 27.85 -38.82 -8.94
C GLY A 284 28.43 -39.73 -10.03
N PRO A 285 29.57 -40.40 -9.78
CA PRO A 285 30.14 -41.32 -10.76
C PRO A 285 29.06 -42.29 -11.22
N ALA A 286 28.88 -42.40 -12.54
CA ALA A 286 27.96 -43.36 -13.13
C ALA A 286 28.29 -44.73 -12.53
N VAL A 287 27.34 -45.32 -11.81
CA VAL A 287 27.44 -46.70 -11.34
C VAL A 287 27.43 -47.53 -12.61
N VAL A 288 28.62 -47.88 -13.12
CA VAL A 288 28.77 -48.89 -14.15
C VAL A 288 28.45 -50.21 -13.48
N THR A 289 27.19 -50.64 -13.60
CA THR A 289 26.81 -52.01 -13.28
C THR A 289 27.50 -52.91 -14.30
N ALA A 290 28.49 -53.66 -13.83
CA ALA A 290 29.12 -54.75 -14.57
C ALA A 290 28.15 -55.92 -14.77
#